data_AF-A0A519XVI8-F1
#
_entry.id   AF-A0A519XVI8-F1
#
_cell.length_a   1.000
_cell.length_b   1.000
_cell.length_c   1.000
_cell.angle_alpha   90.00
_cell.angle_beta   90.00
_cell.angle_gamma   90.00
#
_symmetry.space_group_name_H-M   'P 1'
#
loop_
_entity.id
_entity.type
_entity.pdbx_description
1 polymer ?
#
loop_
_entity_poly.entity_id
_entity_poly.type
_entity_poly.pdbx_seq_one_letter_code
_entity_poly.pdbx_strand_id
1 'polypeptide(L)' 'MSLVYSLACGGVLLLAFVLSTNALRVNQPANRWLGVFLACMGCVLLDRVLPGTPVAAQYPSLPGWLELTRLAMGPAFYLS' A
#
# COMPACT_ATOMS: atom_id res chain seq x y z
N MET A 1 -14.56 -13.79 0.91
CA MET A 1 -14.22 -12.37 1.11
C MET A 1 -12.71 -12.10 1.03
N SER A 2 -11.82 -12.97 1.52
CA SER A 2 -10.36 -12.73 1.49
C SER A 2 -9.73 -12.63 0.08
N LEU A 3 -10.21 -13.41 -0.90
CA LEU A 3 -9.67 -13.42 -2.28
C LEU A 3 -9.74 -12.08 -3.02
N VAL A 4 -10.83 -11.32 -2.82
CA VAL A 4 -10.98 -10.00 -3.46
C VAL A 4 -10.00 -9.00 -2.84
N TYR A 5 -9.82 -9.06 -1.51
CA TYR A 5 -8.82 -8.23 -0.82
C TYR A 5 -7.39 -8.59 -1.21
N SER A 6 -7.06 -9.87 -1.40
CA SER A 6 -5.72 -10.29 -1.85
C SER A 6 -5.43 -9.85 -3.28
N LEU A 7 -6.40 -9.97 -4.20
CA LEU A 7 -6.28 -9.49 -5.57
C LEU A 7 -6.15 -7.95 -5.62
N ALA A 8 -6.99 -7.24 -4.87
CA ALA A 8 -6.92 -5.78 -4.77
C ALA A 8 -5.59 -5.32 -4.17
N CYS A 9 -5.13 -5.97 -3.09
CA CYS A 9 -3.84 -5.68 -2.46
C CYS A 9 -2.68 -5.85 -3.46
N GLY A 10 -2.62 -6.99 -4.16
CA GLY A 10 -1.60 -7.23 -5.17
C GLY A 10 -1.65 -6.23 -6.32
N GLY A 11 -2.85 -5.93 -6.85
CA GLY A 11 -3.03 -4.96 -7.93
C GLY A 11 -2.62 -3.54 -7.54
N VAL A 12 -2.98 -3.09 -6.35
CA VAL A 12 -2.62 -1.76 -5.83
C VAL A 12 -1.11 -1.63 -5.61
N LEU A 13 -0.45 -2.67 -5.10
CA LEU A 13 1.01 -2.67 -4.96
C LEU A 13 1.75 -2.67 -6.30
N LEU A 14 1.23 -3.41 -7.29
CA LEU A 14 1.78 -3.35 -8.66
C LEU A 14 1.59 -1.97 -9.29
N LEU A 15 0.43 -1.34 -9.11
CA LEU A 15 0.19 0.04 -9.56
C LEU A 15 1.15 1.03 -8.88
N ALA A 16 1.36 0.91 -7.58
CA ALA A 16 2.33 1.71 -6.84
C ALA A 16 3.75 1.57 -7.42
N PHE A 17 4.16 0.33 -7.72
CA PHE A 17 5.45 0.04 -8.35
C PHE A 17 5.57 0.66 -9.75
N VAL A 18 4.53 0.54 -10.57
CA VAL A 18 4.52 1.12 -11.92
C VAL A 18 4.60 2.65 -11.86
N LEU A 19 3.86 3.30 -10.97
CA LEU A 19 3.91 4.77 -10.81
C LEU A 19 5.26 5.25 -10.29
N SER A 20 5.91 4.48 -9.41
CA SER A 20 7.24 4.82 -8.90
C SER A 20 8.35 4.63 -9.94
N THR A 21 8.22 3.67 -10.86
CA THR A 21 9.26 3.31 -11.85
C THR A 21 9.06 3.95 -13.21
N ASN A 22 7.80 4.10 -13.64
CA ASN A 22 7.36 4.64 -14.93
C ASN A 22 6.54 5.93 -14.75
N ALA A 23 6.97 6.84 -13.88
CA ALA A 23 6.41 8.18 -13.86
C ALA A 23 6.64 8.85 -15.23
N LEU A 24 5.60 8.85 -16.07
CA LEU A 24 5.53 9.58 -17.34
C LEU A 24 6.13 10.98 -17.13
N ARG A 25 6.85 11.51 -18.13
CA ARG A 25 7.69 12.73 -18.03
C ARG A 25 6.97 14.02 -17.58
N VAL A 26 5.67 13.96 -17.32
CA VAL A 26 4.85 15.07 -16.80
C VAL A 26 4.61 14.86 -15.31
N ASN A 27 4.98 15.85 -14.50
CA ASN A 27 4.77 15.89 -13.05
C ASN A 27 5.32 14.67 -12.29
N GLN A 28 6.59 14.34 -12.52
CA GLN A 28 7.29 13.27 -11.80
C GLN A 28 7.17 13.29 -10.26
N PRO A 29 7.25 14.45 -9.55
CA PRO A 29 7.13 14.43 -8.09
C PRO A 29 5.73 13.98 -7.64
N ALA A 30 4.67 14.52 -8.24
CA ALA A 30 3.27 14.15 -7.97
C ALA A 30 3.02 12.66 -8.19
N ASN A 31 3.48 12.12 -9.33
CA ASN A 31 3.31 10.69 -9.66
C ASN A 31 4.07 9.77 -8.69
N ARG A 32 5.22 10.20 -8.15
CA ARG A 32 5.94 9.44 -7.12
C ARG A 32 5.19 9.45 -5.80
N TRP A 33 4.66 10.60 -5.37
CA TRP A 33 3.84 10.69 -4.16
C TRP A 33 2.54 9.89 -4.29
N LEU A 34 1.93 9.87 -5.48
CA LEU A 34 0.80 9.00 -5.79
C LEU A 34 1.16 7.52 -5.65
N GLY A 35 2.34 7.12 -6.13
CA GLY A 35 2.88 5.77 -5.93
C GLY A 35 3.06 5.42 -4.44
N VAL A 36 3.59 6.35 -3.64
CA VAL A 36 3.73 6.18 -2.18
C VAL A 36 2.36 6.06 -1.49
N PHE A 37 1.38 6.86 -1.91
CA PHE A 37 0.01 6.77 -1.41
C PHE A 37 -0.62 5.40 -1.73
N LEU A 38 -0.47 4.92 -2.96
CA LEU A 38 -0.95 3.59 -3.38
C LEU A 38 -0.23 2.47 -2.62
N ALA A 39 1.06 2.60 -2.35
CA ALA A 39 1.79 1.65 -1.51
C ALA A 39 1.20 1.58 -0.09
N CYS A 40 0.90 2.73 0.53
CA CYS A 40 0.24 2.79 1.83
C CYS A 40 -1.15 2.14 1.80
N MET A 41 -1.95 2.40 0.77
CA MET A 41 -3.24 1.73 0.56
C MET A 41 -3.09 0.21 0.42
N GLY A 42 -2.07 -0.25 -0.30
CA GLY A 42 -1.73 -1.67 -0.42
C GLY A 42 -1.44 -2.30 0.95
N CYS A 43 -0.69 -1.62 1.81
CA CYS A 43 -0.46 -2.06 3.19
C CYS A 43 -1.76 -2.14 4.02
N VAL A 44 -2.67 -1.17 3.90
CA VAL A 44 -3.97 -1.23 4.58
C VAL A 44 -4.82 -2.41 4.11
N LEU A 45 -4.78 -2.74 2.82
CA LEU A 45 -5.44 -3.93 2.29
C LEU A 45 -4.77 -5.22 2.77
N LEU A 46 -3.43 -5.21 2.91
CA LEU A 46 -2.66 -6.32 3.45
C LEU A 46 -3.07 -6.64 4.90
N ASP A 47 -3.36 -5.64 5.72
CA ASP A 47 -3.90 -5.81 7.09
C ASP A 47 -5.21 -6.62 7.12
N ARG A 48 -6.04 -6.51 6.07
CA ARG A 48 -7.29 -7.28 5.95
C ARG A 48 -7.08 -8.71 5.48
N VAL A 49 -5.95 -9.00 4.85
CA VAL A 49 -5.58 -10.33 4.35
C VAL A 49 -4.77 -11.10 5.39
N LEU A 50 -3.95 -10.42 6.19
CA LEU A 50 -3.04 -11.00 7.17
C LEU A 50 -3.70 -11.98 8.16
N PRO A 51 -4.85 -11.67 8.79
CA PRO A 51 -5.48 -12.53 9.80
C PRO A 51 -5.86 -13.93 9.31
N GLY A 52 -5.97 -14.10 7.98
CA GLY A 52 -6.24 -15.40 7.36
C GLY A 52 -4.99 -16.22 7.03
N THR A 53 -3.79 -15.77 7.41
CA THR A 53 -2.51 -16.39 7.04
C THR A 53 -1.71 -16.79 8.29
N PRO A 54 -0.84 -17.82 8.20
CA PRO A 54 0.05 -18.21 9.30
C PRO A 54 1.06 -17.11 9.68
N VAL A 55 1.25 -16.12 8.81
CA VAL A 55 2.16 -14.97 9.00
C VAL A 55 1.70 -14.10 10.16
N ALA A 56 0.39 -13.96 10.40
CA ALA A 56 -0.13 -13.19 11.54
C ALA A 56 0.29 -13.79 12.89
N ALA A 57 0.42 -15.11 12.99
CA ALA A 57 0.89 -15.78 14.19
C ALA A 57 2.41 -15.68 14.38
N GLN A 58 3.17 -15.57 13.28
CA GLN A 58 4.63 -15.44 13.31
C GLN A 58 5.09 -14.00 13.63
N TYR A 59 4.31 -12.99 13.24
CA TYR A 59 4.67 -11.57 13.39
C TYR A 59 3.54 -10.75 14.03
N PRO A 60 3.38 -10.80 15.36
CA PRO A 60 2.31 -10.09 16.06
C PRO A 60 2.49 -8.56 16.06
N SER A 61 3.69 -8.05 15.76
CA SER A 61 3.97 -6.62 15.67
C SER A 61 3.64 -5.99 14.31
N LEU A 62 3.40 -6.81 13.27
CA LEU A 62 3.15 -6.38 11.90
C LEU A 62 1.92 -5.45 11.77
N PRO A 63 0.79 -5.69 12.46
CA PRO A 63 -0.34 -4.76 12.48
C PRO A 63 0.02 -3.36 12.99
N GLY A 64 0.91 -3.27 14.00
CA GLY A 64 1.38 -1.98 14.51
C GLY A 64 2.17 -1.18 13.48
N TRP A 65 2.99 -1.85 12.68
CA TRP A 65 3.71 -1.22 11.55
C TRP A 65 2.77 -0.79 10.43
N LEU A 66 1.68 -1.52 10.21
CA LEU A 66 0.67 -1.19 9.21
C LEU A 66 -0.10 0.10 9.57
N GLU A 67 -0.31 0.39 10.85
CA GLU A 67 -0.92 1.66 11.28
C GLU A 67 -0.05 2.89 10.96
N LEU A 68 1.28 2.76 10.89
CA LEU A 68 2.14 3.84 10.40
C LEU A 68 1.87 4.18 8.93
N THR A 69 1.53 3.17 8.12
CA THR A 69 1.18 3.39 6.71
C THR A 69 -0.15 4.14 6.58
N ARG A 70 -1.11 3.95 7.50
CA ARG A 70 -2.33 4.77 7.58
C ARG A 70 -2.02 6.22 7.89
N LEU A 71 -1.11 6.47 8.83
CA LEU A 71 -0.72 7.83 9.20
C LEU A 71 0.02 8.54 8.06
N ALA A 72 0.87 7.81 7.33
CA ALA A 72 1.58 8.32 6.16
C ALA A 72 0.68 8.55 4.93
N MET A 73 -0.51 7.96 4.89
CA MET A 73 -1.42 8.02 3.75
C MET A 73 -1.96 9.43 3.49
N GLY A 74 -2.28 10.17 4.56
CA GLY A 74 -2.73 11.56 4.49
C GLY A 74 -1.72 12.51 3.82
N PRO A 75 -0.48 12.62 4.31
CA PRO A 75 0.53 13.46 3.68
C PRO A 75 0.93 12.98 2.28
N ALA A 76 0.98 11.66 2.03
CA ALA A 76 1.26 11.13 0.70
C ALA A 76 0.20 11.55 -0.33
N PHE A 77 -1.08 11.60 0.06
CA PHE A 77 -2.17 12.08 -0.78
C PHE A 77 -2.16 13.60 -0.99
N TYR A 78 -1.72 14.36 0.01
CA TYR A 78 -1.61 15.82 -0.13
C TYR A 78 -0.50 16.23 -1.10
N LEU A 79 0.57 15.44 -1.18
CA LEU A 79 1.75 15.71 -2.01
C LEU A 79 1.67 15.10 -3.43
N SER A 80 0.69 14.23 -3.67
CA SER A 80 0.38 13.65 -5.00
C SER A 80 -0.47 14.61 -5.83
#